data_AF-A0A9E2I8F2-F1
#
_entry.id   AF-A0A9E2I8F2-F1
#
_cell.length_a   1.000
_cell.length_b   1.000
_cell.length_c   1.000
_cell.angle_alpha   90.00
_cell.angle_beta   90.00
_cell.angle_gamma   90.00
#
_symmetry.space_group_name_H-M   'P 1'
#
loop_
_entity.id
_entity.type
_entity.pdbx_description
1 polymer ?
#
loop_
_entity_poly.entity_id
_entity_poly.type
_entity_poly.pdbx_seq_one_letter_code
_entity_poly.pdbx_strand_id
1 'polypeptide(L)' 'MPPAMRLFWEFAKVSFQRHLTYRAATVAGLVTNFFFGMLRASILIALYGAREEVAGITLQGAVTYTALTQAV' A
#
# COMPACT_ATOMS: atom_id res chain seq x y z
N MET A 1 -31.97 -9.59 13.06
CA MET A 1 -30.60 -10.14 12.95
C MET A 1 -30.39 -11.13 14.08
N PRO A 2 -30.02 -12.39 13.83
CA PRO A 2 -29.77 -13.36 14.90
C PRO A 2 -28.68 -12.85 15.88
N PRO A 3 -28.72 -13.25 17.16
CA PRO A 3 -27.87 -12.67 18.21
C PRO A 3 -26.36 -12.77 17.93
N ALA A 4 -25.90 -13.88 17.32
CA ALA A 4 -24.52 -14.05 16.90
C ALA A 4 -24.07 -13.01 15.84
N MET A 5 -24.97 -12.67 14.91
CA MET A 5 -24.68 -11.70 13.85
C MET A 5 -24.62 -10.26 14.39
N ARG A 6 -25.42 -9.93 15.42
CA ARG A 6 -25.33 -8.63 16.11
C ARG A 6 -24.01 -8.50 16.86
N LEU A 7 -23.58 -9.55 17.57
CA LEU A 7 -22.31 -9.56 18.29
C LEU A 7 -21.12 -9.37 17.34
N PHE A 8 -21.10 -10.11 16.22
CA PHE A 8 -20.04 -9.97 15.21
C PHE A 8 -19.97 -8.55 14.63
N TRP A 9 -21.13 -7.95 14.34
CA TRP A 9 -21.21 -6.58 13.85
C TRP A 9 -20.67 -5.55 14.85
N GLU A 10 -20.99 -5.68 16.13
CA GLU A 10 -20.46 -4.80 17.17
C GLU A 10 -18.94 -4.95 17.33
N PHE A 11 -18.40 -6.18 17.28
CA PHE A 11 -16.94 -6.39 17.29
C PHE A 11 -16.25 -5.77 16.07
N ALA A 12 -16.82 -5.94 14.88
CA ALA A 12 -16.29 -5.32 13.67
C ALA A 12 -16.26 -3.79 13.79
N LYS A 13 -17.33 -3.20 14.32
CA LYS A 13 -17.45 -1.75 14.55
C LYS A 13 -16.42 -1.23 15.55
N VAL A 14 -16.23 -1.93 16.68
CA VAL A 14 -15.25 -1.55 17.71
C VAL A 14 -13.81 -1.71 17.20
N SER A 15 -13.51 -2.80 16.48
CA SER A 15 -12.19 -3.01 15.87
C SER A 15 -11.87 -1.92 14.85
N PHE A 16 -12.83 -1.56 14.00
CA PHE A 16 -12.72 -0.47 13.05
C PHE A 16 -12.50 0.88 13.76
N GLN A 17 -13.28 1.16 14.81
CA GLN A 17 -13.08 2.36 15.63
C GLN A 17 -11.69 2.39 16.28
N ARG A 18 -11.14 1.26 16.75
CA ARG A 18 -9.78 1.19 17.30
C ARG A 18 -8.73 1.52 16.25
N HIS A 19 -8.84 0.97 15.04
CA HIS A 19 -7.96 1.35 13.92
C HIS A 19 -8.09 2.83 13.56
N LEU A 20 -9.29 3.41 13.69
CA LEU A 20 -9.53 4.83 13.51
C LEU A 20 -9.06 5.70 14.69
N THR A 21 -8.88 5.17 15.90
CA THR A 21 -8.29 5.92 17.03
C THR A 21 -6.78 6.04 16.86
N TYR A 22 -6.12 5.01 16.29
CA TYR A 22 -4.70 5.05 15.93
C TYR A 22 -4.44 5.67 14.55
N ARG A 23 -5.08 6.82 14.26
CA ARG A 23 -4.90 7.54 12.98
C ARG A 23 -3.43 7.79 12.68
N ALA A 24 -2.65 8.09 13.71
CA ALA A 24 -1.21 8.30 13.59
C ALA A 24 -0.49 7.06 13.06
N ALA A 25 -0.87 5.85 13.48
CA ALA A 25 -0.26 4.62 12.99
C ALA A 25 -0.65 4.34 11.53
N THR A 26 -1.91 4.53 11.17
CA THR A 26 -2.38 4.38 9.78
C THR A 26 -1.70 5.39 8.85
N VAL A 27 -1.60 6.65 9.27
CA VAL A 27 -0.90 7.70 8.52
C VAL A 27 0.60 7.40 8.45
N ALA A 28 1.24 6.98 9.55
CA ALA A 28 2.64 6.62 9.55
C ALA A 28 2.93 5.45 8.59
N GLY A 29 2.07 4.42 8.57
CA GLY A 29 2.16 3.32 7.61
C GLY A 29 2.01 3.79 6.16
N LEU A 30 1.03 4.64 5.88
CA LEU A 30 0.83 5.23 4.56
C LEU A 30 2.06 6.05 4.12
N VAL A 31 2.58 6.91 4.99
CA VAL A 31 3.76 7.75 4.72
C VAL A 31 4.98 6.88 4.47
N THR A 32 5.19 5.83 5.28
CA THR A 32 6.33 4.93 5.16
C THR A 32 6.27 4.14 3.85
N ASN A 33 5.12 3.56 3.51
CA ASN A 33 4.93 2.86 2.24
C ASN A 33 5.08 3.80 1.04
N PHE A 34 4.57 5.02 1.13
CA PHE A 34 4.74 6.02 0.09
C PHE A 34 6.22 6.39 -0.11
N PHE A 35 6.95 6.63 0.97
CA PHE A 35 8.38 6.92 0.92
C PHE A 35 9.17 5.80 0.25
N PHE A 36 8.98 4.55 0.68
CA PHE A 36 9.66 3.40 0.06
C PHE A 36 9.20 3.15 -1.38
N GLY A 37 7.95 3.44 -1.71
CA GLY A 37 7.42 3.46 -3.07
C GLY A 37 8.19 4.43 -3.97
N MET A 38 8.36 5.67 -3.50
CA MET A 38 9.10 6.70 -4.23
C MET A 38 10.58 6.36 -4.36
N LEU A 39 11.20 5.82 -3.31
CA LEU A 39 12.57 5.34 -3.34
C LEU A 39 12.74 4.25 -4.42
N ARG A 40 11.89 3.23 -4.42
CA ARG A 40 11.95 2.13 -5.41
C ARG A 40 11.69 2.63 -6.83
N ALA A 41 10.75 3.56 -7.02
CA ALA A 41 10.51 4.18 -8.31
C ALA A 41 11.75 4.94 -8.81
N SER A 42 12.44 5.69 -7.95
CA SER A 42 13.67 6.41 -8.32
C SER A 42 14.79 5.47 -8.77
N ILE A 43 14.97 4.33 -8.08
CA ILE A 43 15.93 3.29 -8.46
C ILE A 43 15.56 2.70 -9.83
N LEU A 44 14.28 2.43 -10.09
CA LEU A 44 13.82 1.93 -11.38
C LEU A 44 14.04 2.95 -12.49
N ILE A 45 13.75 4.24 -12.27
CA ILE A 45 14.03 5.31 -13.24
C ILE A 45 15.52 5.36 -13.57
N ALA A 46 16.38 5.31 -12.56
CA ALA A 46 17.83 5.30 -12.76
C ALA A 46 18.30 4.05 -13.53
N LEU A 47 17.76 2.87 -13.20
CA LEU A 47 18.07 1.61 -13.88
C LEU A 47 17.68 1.66 -15.37
N TYR A 48 16.48 2.17 -15.66
CA TYR A 48 15.97 2.27 -17.03
C TYR A 48 16.62 3.40 -17.84
N GLY A 49 17.32 4.34 -17.19
CA GLY A 49 18.14 5.34 -17.89
C GLY A 49 19.27 4.73 -18.73
N ALA A 50 19.72 3.51 -18.40
CA ALA A 50 20.72 2.78 -19.18
C ALA A 50 20.11 1.76 -20.16
N ARG A 51 18.83 1.40 -19.99
CA ARG A 51 18.13 0.39 -20.79
C ARG A 51 16.62 0.64 -20.77
N GLU A 52 16.06 1.02 -21.92
CA GLU A 52 14.65 1.45 -22.03
C GLU A 52 13.64 0.34 -21.74
N GLU A 53 14.04 -0.93 -21.90
CA GLU A 53 13.23 -2.10 -21.55
C GLU A 53 14.04 -3.17 -20.82
N VAL A 54 13.43 -3.76 -19.79
CA VAL A 54 13.96 -4.90 -19.05
C VAL A 54 12.94 -6.02 -19.10
N ALA A 55 13.30 -7.15 -19.70
CA ALA A 55 12.42 -8.33 -19.84
C ALA A 55 11.04 -8.02 -20.48
N GLY A 56 10.99 -7.07 -21.43
CA GLY A 56 9.75 -6.64 -22.09
C GLY A 56 8.84 -5.76 -21.23
N ILE A 57 9.29 -5.34 -20.05
CA ILE A 57 8.58 -4.40 -19.18
C ILE A 57 9.20 -3.02 -19.37
N THR A 58 8.39 -2.04 -19.74
CA THR A 58 8.79 -0.63 -19.83
C THR A 58 8.93 -0.01 -18.44
N LEU A 59 9.62 1.13 -18.34
CA LEU A 59 9.74 1.90 -17.09
C LEU A 59 8.36 2.19 -16.47
N GLN A 60 7.39 2.59 -17.30
CA GLN A 60 6.02 2.85 -16.85
C GLN A 60 5.40 1.58 -16.23
N GLY A 61 5.58 0.42 -16.87
CA GLY A 61 5.11 -0.86 -16.33
C GLY A 61 5.75 -1.21 -15.00
N ALA A 62 7.07 -1.04 -14.88
CA ALA A 62 7.81 -1.33 -13.65
C ALA A 62 7.40 -0.42 -12.48
N VAL A 63 7.21 0.89 -12.74
CA VAL A 63 6.73 1.85 -11.74
C VAL A 63 5.29 1.56 -11.35
N THR A 64 4.42 1.23 -12.31
CA THR A 64 3.01 0.87 -12.05
C THR A 64 2.91 -0.37 -11.18
N TYR A 65 3.66 -1.43 -11.53
CA TYR A 65 3.73 -2.66 -10.74
C TYR A 65 4.22 -2.40 -9.30
N THR A 66 5.25 -1.56 -9.17
CA THR A 66 5.77 -1.16 -7.86
C THR A 66 4.72 -0.43 -7.03
N ALA A 67 3.99 0.51 -7.63
CA ALA A 67 2.93 1.25 -6.93
C ALA A 67 1.78 0.33 -6.49
N LEU A 68 1.35 -0.61 -7.33
CA LEU A 68 0.28 -1.55 -7.01
C LEU A 68 0.63 -2.53 -5.87
N THR A 69 1.92 -2.79 -5.65
CA THR A 69 2.40 -3.77 -4.66
C THR A 69 2.88 -3.15 -3.35
N GLN A 70 2.75 -1.82 -3.15
CA GLN A 70 3.27 -1.16 -1.94
C GLN A 70 2.47 -1.38 -0.67
N ALA A 71 1.18 -1.70 -0.77
CA ALA A 71 0.33 -1.94 0.39
C ALA A 71 0.07 -3.44 0.52
N VAL A 72 0.97 -4.13 1.24
CA VAL A 72 0.85 -5.54 1.67
C VAL A 72 0.84 -5.60 3.18
#